data_AF-A0A4S4BG67-F1
#
_entry.id   AF-A0A4S4BG67-F1
#
_cell.length_a   1.000
_cell.length_b   1.000
_cell.length_c   1.000
_cell.angle_alpha   90.00
_cell.angle_beta   90.00
_cell.angle_gamma   90.00
#
_symmetry.space_group_name_H-M   'P 1'
#
loop_
_entity.id
_entity.type
_entity.pdbx_description
1 polymer ?
#
loop_
_entity_poly.entity_id
_entity_poly.type
_entity_poly.pdbx_seq_one_letter_code
_entity_poly.pdbx_strand_id
1 'polypeptide(L)'
;MIEKLIKPYVTPIIKKIMMPLRRLKKWPKLLAKFLKGLFKSILGQKEITKASYVRFGNTYVSKKLIVIVILILLVLYFFLFIRPPKFVNKMFHRTPSITVAADGQASAYSGAAKLKDESGSLVYEGALANGVYEGEGTLYWANGTIKEQGTYAAGLIVQGSRYDEEGRLLYTGAFADNVYEGQGRLYYPGGNVQYEGEFKAGSPNGTGSGYSEAGALLYAGGYANGVYNGEGTEYGEGGAIVYQGGFLAGKYNGTGKTLYADGTVRYNGEFVSGKPSGAGAEYFESGSVKYEGGFLAGAYSGTGTLYSAAGTPLYVGGFLNGSYQGDGQLFDETGLSVYQGSFAAGKYHGQGKLFSAAGMVEYEGPFVEGKLNGIGTWYREDGTIQYKGAFRSGALDPSAFLGLSAVRLTELLGEATVVDVLNASSDDSDAALAGGTDASAADASGANTGEAADSAGTSDGGVSDSSTVTAAAMSTTGTTAAVGGAASPSLQIRYQDLKLTFLVAMDDSGSSGEASVQEVRIGNGPVLARLYQEMTALAKSEAEADPASVVLIELPSSTTLTMNGSTYRFDIDKKQGTPTGGTIVLSAS
;
A
#
# COMPACT_ATOMS: atom_id res chain seq x y z
N MET A 1 70.77 18.75 42.25
CA MET A 1 71.99 19.15 43.01
C MET A 1 73.30 19.08 42.21
N ILE A 2 73.40 18.30 41.12
CA ILE A 2 74.62 18.18 40.28
C ILE A 2 74.97 19.49 39.53
N GLU A 3 73.98 20.33 39.24
CA GLU A 3 74.16 21.57 38.47
C GLU A 3 74.97 22.67 39.19
N LYS A 4 74.95 22.69 40.54
CA LYS A 4 75.71 23.66 41.34
C LYS A 4 77.18 23.28 41.53
N LEU A 5 77.53 21.99 41.36
CA LEU A 5 78.91 21.50 41.47
C LEU A 5 79.70 21.65 40.16
N ILE A 6 79.04 21.56 39.01
CA ILE A 6 79.72 21.56 37.70
C ILE A 6 79.89 22.99 37.15
N LYS A 7 78.97 23.91 37.45
CA LYS A 7 78.98 25.30 36.93
C LYS A 7 80.28 26.08 37.18
N PRO A 8 80.94 26.05 38.36
CA PRO A 8 82.16 26.83 38.57
C PRO A 8 83.38 26.29 37.80
N TYR A 9 83.38 25.01 37.40
CA TYR A 9 84.46 24.42 36.61
C TYR A 9 84.25 24.56 35.10
N VAL A 10 82.99 24.50 34.64
CA VAL A 10 82.67 24.52 33.20
C VAL A 10 82.54 25.95 32.66
N THR A 11 82.08 26.91 33.46
CA THR A 11 81.95 28.32 33.01
C THR A 11 83.27 28.98 32.58
N PRO A 12 84.44 28.81 33.24
CA PRO A 12 85.69 29.38 32.72
C PRO A 12 86.15 28.68 31.43
N ILE A 13 85.86 27.39 31.26
CA ILE A 13 86.19 26.61 30.05
C ILE A 13 85.33 27.07 28.87
N ILE A 14 84.02 27.19 29.06
CA ILE A 14 83.09 27.72 28.04
C ILE A 14 83.45 29.17 27.69
N LYS A 15 83.85 30.01 28.66
CA LYS A 15 84.24 31.39 28.39
C LYS A 15 85.57 31.48 27.64
N LYS A 16 86.55 30.60 27.90
CA LYS A 16 87.81 30.48 27.15
C LYS A 16 87.62 29.94 25.72
N ILE A 17 86.66 29.03 25.52
CA ILE A 17 86.38 28.41 24.20
C ILE A 17 85.42 29.27 23.35
N MET A 18 84.43 29.94 23.95
CA MET A 18 83.47 30.78 23.22
C MET A 18 83.98 32.18 22.85
N MET A 19 84.99 32.72 23.56
CA MET A 19 85.56 34.03 23.21
C MET A 19 86.21 34.07 21.81
N PRO A 20 86.97 33.05 21.35
CA PRO A 20 87.41 33.02 19.95
C PRO A 20 86.28 32.69 18.97
N LEU A 21 85.22 31.98 19.38
CA LEU A 21 84.05 31.68 18.53
C LEU A 21 83.21 32.92 18.24
N ARG A 22 83.09 33.91 19.14
CA ARG A 22 82.40 35.18 18.82
C ARG A 22 83.12 36.05 17.76
N ARG A 23 84.38 35.73 17.42
CA ARG A 23 85.11 36.28 16.25
C ARG A 23 84.86 35.51 14.94
N LEU A 24 83.85 34.63 14.89
CA LEU A 24 83.45 33.82 13.72
C LEU A 24 82.92 34.61 12.51
N LYS A 25 82.59 35.91 12.63
CA LYS A 25 82.12 36.70 11.48
C LYS A 25 83.23 36.98 10.45
N LYS A 26 84.51 36.83 10.82
CA LYS A 26 85.69 37.02 9.93
C LYS A 26 86.33 35.72 9.44
N TRP A 27 85.85 34.55 9.90
CA TRP A 27 86.36 33.24 9.47
C TRP A 27 86.24 32.99 7.96
N PRO A 28 85.19 33.42 7.23
CA PRO A 28 85.14 33.24 5.78
C PRO A 28 86.32 33.93 5.07
N LYS A 29 86.72 35.12 5.56
CA LYS A 29 87.85 35.88 4.99
C LYS A 29 89.21 35.30 5.40
N LEU A 30 89.35 34.81 6.64
CA LEU A 30 90.58 34.16 7.11
C LEU A 30 90.78 32.79 6.47
N LEU A 31 89.73 31.97 6.38
CA LEU A 31 89.73 30.69 5.68
C LEU A 31 89.97 30.90 4.19
N ALA A 32 89.36 31.91 3.55
CA ALA A 32 89.64 32.23 2.14
C ALA A 32 91.10 32.68 1.93
N LYS A 33 91.70 33.46 2.84
CA LYS A 33 93.10 33.87 2.76
C LYS A 33 94.06 32.71 2.99
N PHE A 34 93.72 31.82 3.93
CA PHE A 34 94.42 30.57 4.22
C PHE A 34 94.33 29.59 3.05
N LEU A 35 93.13 29.37 2.50
CA LEU A 35 92.88 28.58 1.29
C LEU A 35 93.60 29.18 0.08
N LYS A 36 93.66 30.52 -0.10
CA LYS A 36 94.46 31.17 -1.16
C LYS A 36 95.95 30.89 -1.01
N GLY A 37 96.47 30.91 0.22
CA GLY A 37 97.86 30.57 0.53
C GLY A 37 98.18 29.09 0.29
N LEU A 38 97.30 28.20 0.73
CA LEU A 38 97.37 26.75 0.49
C LEU A 38 97.27 26.41 -1.00
N PHE A 39 96.33 27.04 -1.73
CA PHE A 39 96.21 26.90 -3.18
C PHE A 39 97.50 27.35 -3.88
N LYS A 40 98.06 28.51 -3.50
CA LYS A 40 99.30 29.02 -4.10
C LYS A 40 100.51 28.15 -3.78
N SER A 41 100.57 27.55 -2.59
CA SER A 41 101.62 26.61 -2.18
C SER A 41 101.52 25.25 -2.89
N ILE A 42 100.31 24.74 -3.12
CA ILE A 42 100.08 23.42 -3.73
C ILE A 42 100.16 23.49 -5.28
N LEU A 43 99.63 24.55 -5.90
CA LEU A 43 99.57 24.72 -7.35
C LEU A 43 100.76 25.48 -7.96
N GLY A 44 101.60 26.12 -7.15
CA GLY A 44 102.65 27.02 -7.63
C GLY A 44 103.97 26.37 -8.11
N GLN A 45 104.22 25.09 -7.82
CA GLN A 45 105.47 24.42 -8.23
C GLN A 45 105.26 23.36 -9.30
N LYS A 46 105.96 23.53 -10.42
CA LYS A 46 106.21 22.51 -11.47
C LYS A 46 107.27 21.54 -10.92
N GLU A 47 106.86 20.34 -10.53
CA GLU A 47 107.81 19.26 -10.26
C GLU A 47 107.40 18.00 -11.03
N ILE A 48 108.29 17.58 -11.93
CA ILE A 48 108.16 16.42 -12.81
C ILE A 48 109.18 15.38 -12.33
N THR A 49 108.85 14.66 -11.26
CA THR A 49 109.70 13.57 -10.73
C THR A 49 108.80 12.41 -10.28
N LYS A 50 109.18 11.15 -10.55
CA LYS A 50 108.38 9.93 -10.32
C LYS A 50 107.81 9.80 -8.88
N ALA A 51 108.40 10.46 -7.88
CA ALA A 51 107.95 10.45 -6.49
C ALA A 51 106.65 11.25 -6.19
N SER A 52 106.20 12.11 -7.11
CA SER A 52 105.02 12.97 -6.92
C SER A 52 103.68 12.31 -7.31
N TYR A 53 103.72 11.06 -7.78
CA TYR A 53 102.55 10.28 -8.20
C TYR A 53 102.31 9.09 -7.26
N VAL A 54 101.04 8.73 -7.06
CA VAL A 54 100.63 7.49 -6.39
C VAL A 54 100.10 6.54 -7.45
N ARG A 55 100.57 5.29 -7.43
CA ARG A 55 100.09 4.25 -8.33
C ARG A 55 98.77 3.70 -7.78
N PHE A 56 97.71 3.81 -8.56
CA PHE A 56 96.40 3.23 -8.27
C PHE A 56 96.07 2.24 -9.41
N GLY A 57 96.24 0.95 -9.15
CA GLY A 57 96.14 -0.07 -10.19
C GLY A 57 97.13 0.14 -11.35
N ASN A 58 96.60 0.31 -12.57
CA ASN A 58 97.39 0.50 -13.80
C ASN A 58 97.65 1.96 -14.18
N THR A 59 97.18 2.93 -13.38
CA THR A 59 97.32 4.37 -13.66
C THR A 59 98.07 5.09 -12.55
N TYR A 60 98.81 6.14 -12.92
CA TYR A 60 99.51 7.02 -11.99
C TYR A 60 98.71 8.30 -11.79
N VAL A 61 98.26 8.54 -10.57
CA VAL A 61 97.48 9.73 -10.21
C VAL A 61 98.38 10.67 -9.42
N SER A 62 98.41 11.95 -9.80
CA SER A 62 99.18 12.97 -9.10
C SER A 62 98.68 13.12 -7.65
N LYS A 63 99.59 13.12 -6.67
CA LYS A 63 99.25 13.40 -5.25
C LYS A 63 98.51 14.72 -5.11
N LYS A 64 98.84 15.72 -5.93
CA LYS A 64 98.18 17.03 -5.95
C LYS A 64 96.73 16.92 -6.43
N LEU A 65 96.46 16.11 -7.46
CA LEU A 65 95.10 15.88 -7.94
C LEU A 65 94.24 15.22 -6.86
N ILE A 66 94.78 14.24 -6.15
CA ILE A 66 94.07 13.56 -5.04
C ILE A 66 93.73 14.57 -3.93
N VAL A 67 94.68 15.40 -3.51
CA VAL A 67 94.42 16.44 -2.48
C VAL A 67 93.39 17.46 -2.96
N ILE A 68 93.43 17.88 -4.23
CA ILE A 68 92.44 18.79 -4.81
C ILE A 68 91.06 18.14 -4.83
N VAL A 69 90.95 16.88 -5.25
CA VAL A 69 89.68 16.14 -5.26
C VAL A 69 89.14 15.98 -3.83
N ILE A 70 89.98 15.61 -2.87
CA ILE A 70 89.58 15.51 -1.45
C ILE A 70 89.11 16.87 -0.92
N LEU A 71 89.81 17.96 -1.26
CA LEU A 71 89.45 19.30 -0.81
C LEU A 71 88.14 19.78 -1.46
N ILE A 72 87.93 19.48 -2.74
CA ILE A 72 86.64 19.71 -3.42
C ILE A 72 85.54 18.89 -2.75
N LEU A 73 85.77 17.61 -2.46
CA LEU A 73 84.79 16.75 -1.76
C LEU A 73 84.49 17.25 -0.35
N LEU A 74 85.48 17.77 0.39
CA LEU A 74 85.29 18.35 1.72
C LEU A 74 84.46 19.64 1.67
N VAL A 75 84.73 20.50 0.68
CA VAL A 75 83.95 21.71 0.42
C VAL A 75 82.54 21.34 -0.02
N LEU A 76 82.38 20.35 -0.90
CA LEU A 76 81.09 19.82 -1.34
C LEU A 76 80.32 19.23 -0.16
N TYR A 77 80.95 18.44 0.70
CA TYR A 77 80.37 17.90 1.93
C TYR A 77 79.92 19.01 2.87
N PHE A 78 80.77 20.03 3.10
CA PHE A 78 80.43 21.18 3.93
C PHE A 78 79.21 21.95 3.38
N PHE A 79 79.16 22.18 2.06
CA PHE A 79 78.05 22.87 1.40
C PHE A 79 76.82 21.98 1.12
N LEU A 80 76.92 20.66 1.17
CA LEU A 80 75.75 19.77 1.02
C LEU A 80 75.10 19.43 2.36
N PHE A 81 75.91 19.24 3.41
CA PHE A 81 75.43 18.74 4.71
C PHE A 81 75.46 19.75 5.85
N ILE A 82 76.44 20.67 5.90
CA ILE A 82 76.61 21.54 7.09
C ILE A 82 75.94 22.91 6.88
N ARG A 83 76.11 23.56 5.73
CA ARG A 83 75.45 24.85 5.40
C ARG A 83 75.16 24.98 3.90
N PRO A 84 74.02 24.46 3.41
CA PRO A 84 73.69 24.54 2.01
C PRO A 84 73.32 25.96 1.54
N PRO A 85 73.82 26.40 0.37
CA PRO A 85 73.37 27.62 -0.29
C PRO A 85 71.90 27.50 -0.72
N LYS A 86 71.18 28.63 -0.76
CA LYS A 86 69.73 28.68 -1.07
C LYS A 86 69.31 27.95 -2.36
N PHE A 87 70.18 27.85 -3.37
CA PHE A 87 69.87 27.15 -4.63
C PHE A 87 69.83 25.62 -4.47
N VAL A 88 70.60 25.05 -3.53
CA VAL A 88 70.61 23.61 -3.25
C VAL A 88 69.29 23.17 -2.63
N ASN A 89 68.72 23.98 -1.73
CA ASN A 89 67.38 23.72 -1.20
C ASN A 89 66.29 23.72 -2.29
N LYS A 90 66.43 24.59 -3.31
CA LYS A 90 65.53 24.64 -4.46
C LYS A 90 65.72 23.45 -5.43
N MET A 91 66.95 22.94 -5.57
CA MET A 91 67.29 21.82 -6.47
C MET A 91 66.92 20.45 -5.89
N PHE A 92 66.90 20.30 -4.56
CA PHE A 92 66.64 19.02 -3.88
C PHE A 92 65.24 18.87 -3.28
N HIS A 93 64.30 19.80 -3.54
CA HIS A 93 62.91 19.75 -3.05
C HIS A 93 62.78 19.35 -1.56
N ARG A 94 63.70 19.80 -0.70
CA ARG A 94 63.68 19.44 0.71
C ARG A 94 62.59 20.24 1.42
N THR A 95 61.50 19.56 1.79
CA THR A 95 60.43 20.13 2.63
C THR A 95 60.97 20.36 4.05
N PRO A 96 60.98 21.60 4.57
CA PRO A 96 61.38 21.86 5.94
C PRO A 96 60.45 21.14 6.92
N SER A 97 61.03 20.53 7.94
CA SER A 97 60.28 19.98 9.08
C SER A 97 60.16 21.04 10.17
N ILE A 98 58.93 21.39 10.55
CA ILE A 98 58.62 22.39 11.58
C ILE A 98 57.95 21.67 12.75
N THR A 99 58.42 21.92 13.97
CA THR A 99 57.76 21.45 15.18
C THR A 99 56.64 22.42 15.53
N VAL A 100 55.44 21.90 15.76
CA VAL A 100 54.23 22.67 16.02
C VAL A 100 53.95 22.70 17.52
N ALA A 101 53.39 23.80 18.02
CA ALA A 101 52.85 23.87 19.38
C ALA A 101 51.53 23.07 19.46
N ALA A 102 51.05 22.79 20.68
CA ALA A 102 49.86 21.96 20.94
C ALA A 102 48.55 22.46 20.27
N ASP A 103 48.53 23.67 19.72
CA ASP A 103 47.42 24.31 19.00
C ASP A 103 47.42 24.05 17.48
N GLY A 104 48.38 23.30 16.95
CA GLY A 104 48.44 22.95 15.53
C GLY A 104 48.94 24.08 14.61
N GLN A 105 49.29 25.26 15.15
CA GLN A 105 49.79 26.38 14.35
C GLN A 105 51.32 26.40 14.29
N ALA A 106 51.86 26.42 13.07
CA ALA A 106 53.29 26.61 12.84
C ALA A 106 53.66 28.09 12.88
N SER A 107 54.89 28.42 13.28
CA SER A 107 55.45 29.79 13.17
C SER A 107 55.22 30.33 11.75
N ALA A 108 54.62 31.53 11.60
CA ALA A 108 54.22 32.21 10.36
C ALA A 108 55.01 31.83 9.08
N TYR A 109 54.75 30.63 8.56
CA TYR A 109 55.48 30.02 7.47
C TYR A 109 54.51 29.76 6.33
N SER A 110 54.96 30.08 5.12
CA SER A 110 54.20 29.86 3.90
C SER A 110 55.03 29.04 2.91
N GLY A 111 54.43 27.98 2.36
CA GLY A 111 55.08 27.02 1.47
C GLY A 111 54.87 25.57 1.91
N ALA A 112 55.43 24.62 1.15
CA ALA A 112 55.34 23.20 1.48
C ALA A 112 56.21 22.85 2.69
N ALA A 113 55.63 22.20 3.71
CA ALA A 113 56.32 21.80 4.93
C ALA A 113 55.81 20.46 5.46
N LYS A 114 56.62 19.85 6.34
CA LYS A 114 56.21 18.72 7.19
C LYS A 114 56.09 19.21 8.63
N LEU A 115 54.93 19.07 9.22
CA LEU A 115 54.62 19.47 10.59
C LEU A 115 54.71 18.25 11.50
N LYS A 116 55.48 18.38 12.59
CA LYS A 116 55.63 17.34 13.61
C LYS A 116 55.17 17.84 14.98
N ASP A 117 54.58 16.97 15.77
CA ASP A 117 54.24 17.26 17.17
C ASP A 117 55.50 17.31 18.06
N GLU A 118 55.31 17.57 19.36
CA GLU A 118 56.39 17.60 20.36
C GLU A 118 57.11 16.24 20.54
N SER A 119 56.43 15.13 20.22
CA SER A 119 56.98 13.77 20.25
C SER A 119 57.81 13.45 18.99
N GLY A 120 57.73 14.27 17.95
CA GLY A 120 58.38 14.10 16.66
C GLY A 120 57.55 13.31 15.63
N SER A 121 56.30 12.99 15.95
CA SER A 121 55.32 12.30 15.09
C SER A 121 54.80 13.26 14.02
N LEU A 122 54.65 12.77 12.78
CA LEU A 122 54.18 13.58 11.65
C LEU A 122 52.68 13.85 11.82
N VAL A 123 52.29 15.13 11.79
CA VAL A 123 50.90 15.57 11.92
C VAL A 123 50.35 16.00 10.58
N TYR A 124 51.13 16.75 9.79
CA TYR A 124 50.70 17.26 8.49
C TYR A 124 51.86 17.35 7.51
N GLU A 125 51.61 17.08 6.23
CA GLU A 125 52.54 17.28 5.12
C GLU A 125 51.80 17.97 3.98
N GLY A 126 52.18 19.21 3.65
CA GLY A 126 51.46 19.96 2.62
C GLY A 126 51.84 21.42 2.57
N ALA A 127 51.09 22.17 1.77
CA ALA A 127 51.23 23.62 1.72
C ALA A 127 50.65 24.31 2.97
N LEU A 128 51.30 25.39 3.37
CA LEU A 128 50.90 26.25 4.48
C LEU A 128 50.82 27.70 3.99
N ALA A 129 49.91 28.46 4.57
CA ALA A 129 49.84 29.92 4.47
C ALA A 129 49.83 30.53 5.88
N ASN A 130 50.87 31.28 6.22
CA ASN A 130 51.04 31.88 7.55
C ASN A 130 50.90 30.88 8.72
N GLY A 131 51.34 29.64 8.53
CA GLY A 131 51.25 28.58 9.54
C GLY A 131 49.94 27.80 9.59
N VAL A 132 48.97 28.14 8.73
CA VAL A 132 47.66 27.48 8.59
C VAL A 132 47.68 26.57 7.36
N TYR A 133 46.94 25.44 7.40
CA TYR A 133 46.85 24.50 6.27
C TYR A 133 46.16 25.16 5.08
N GLU A 134 46.80 25.12 3.91
CA GLU A 134 46.33 25.79 2.70
C GLU A 134 46.81 25.04 1.45
N GLY A 135 45.94 24.84 0.46
CA GLY A 135 46.26 24.09 -0.76
C GLY A 135 46.35 22.57 -0.50
N GLU A 136 47.10 21.87 -1.35
CA GLU A 136 47.23 20.41 -1.24
C GLU A 136 48.02 19.98 0.02
N GLY A 137 47.50 19.00 0.73
CA GLY A 137 48.14 18.43 1.91
C GLY A 137 47.56 17.10 2.38
N THR A 138 48.28 16.49 3.32
CA THR A 138 47.93 15.24 4.00
C THR A 138 48.07 15.44 5.51
N LEU A 139 46.99 15.19 6.24
CA LEU A 139 46.92 15.18 7.69
C LEU A 139 46.99 13.72 8.18
N TYR A 140 47.65 13.48 9.30
CA TYR A 140 47.92 12.16 9.85
C TYR A 140 47.31 11.99 11.25
N TRP A 141 46.92 10.76 11.58
CA TRP A 141 46.59 10.34 12.94
C TRP A 141 47.87 10.20 13.78
N ALA A 142 47.72 10.13 15.11
CA ALA A 142 48.85 9.98 16.03
C ALA A 142 49.63 8.66 15.82
N ASN A 143 48.98 7.63 15.29
CA ASN A 143 49.62 6.36 14.92
C ASN A 143 50.37 6.41 13.56
N GLY A 144 50.31 7.54 12.85
CA GLY A 144 50.96 7.76 11.56
C GLY A 144 50.16 7.33 10.34
N THR A 145 48.93 6.80 10.48
CA THR A 145 48.04 6.57 9.34
C THR A 145 47.47 7.88 8.81
N ILE A 146 47.07 7.90 7.54
CA ILE A 146 46.47 9.10 6.94
C ILE A 146 45.12 9.33 7.62
N LYS A 147 44.85 10.58 8.00
CA LYS A 147 43.54 11.04 8.49
C LYS A 147 42.75 11.68 7.36
N GLU A 148 43.36 12.63 6.68
CA GLU A 148 42.75 13.41 5.60
C GLU A 148 43.78 13.70 4.52
N GLN A 149 43.37 13.68 3.25
CA GLN A 149 44.23 14.01 2.12
C GLN A 149 43.44 14.80 1.08
N GLY A 150 43.94 15.97 0.68
CA GLY A 150 43.33 16.79 -0.35
C GLY A 150 43.63 18.28 -0.22
N THR A 151 42.70 19.11 -0.68
CA THR A 151 42.81 20.56 -0.68
C THR A 151 42.28 21.15 0.62
N TYR A 152 43.09 22.01 1.25
CA TYR A 152 42.76 22.78 2.44
C TYR A 152 42.56 24.25 2.11
N ALA A 153 41.64 24.91 2.80
CA ALA A 153 41.49 26.36 2.79
C ALA A 153 41.23 26.84 4.22
N ALA A 154 41.99 27.85 4.66
CA ALA A 154 41.87 28.41 6.01
C ALA A 154 41.94 27.35 7.14
N GLY A 155 42.75 26.30 6.96
CA GLY A 155 42.99 25.26 7.96
C GLY A 155 42.02 24.09 7.92
N LEU A 156 41.00 24.14 7.07
CA LEU A 156 39.96 23.11 6.95
C LEU A 156 40.07 22.42 5.60
N ILE A 157 39.81 21.11 5.57
CA ILE A 157 39.68 20.40 4.30
C ILE A 157 38.42 20.88 3.58
N VAL A 158 38.53 21.14 2.27
CA VAL A 158 37.40 21.55 1.41
C VAL A 158 37.09 20.54 0.31
N GLN A 159 38.08 19.74 -0.09
CA GLN A 159 37.93 18.67 -1.07
C GLN A 159 38.98 17.60 -0.79
N GLY A 160 38.61 16.32 -0.78
CA GLY A 160 39.58 15.24 -0.63
C GLY A 160 39.01 13.93 -0.08
N SER A 161 39.87 13.16 0.56
CA SER A 161 39.56 11.86 1.17
C SER A 161 39.76 11.89 2.67
N ARG A 162 38.87 11.23 3.43
CA ARG A 162 38.98 11.01 4.88
C ARG A 162 39.09 9.53 5.18
N TYR A 163 39.94 9.18 6.14
CA TYR A 163 40.26 7.82 6.54
C TYR A 163 40.12 7.66 8.06
N ASP A 164 39.84 6.44 8.53
CA ASP A 164 39.87 6.12 9.96
C ASP A 164 41.29 5.82 10.49
N GLU A 165 41.41 5.53 11.79
CA GLU A 165 42.70 5.25 12.43
C GLU A 165 43.39 3.98 11.87
N GLU A 166 42.62 3.02 11.35
CA GLU A 166 43.15 1.83 10.68
C GLU A 166 43.59 2.11 9.23
N GLY A 167 43.36 3.31 8.73
CA GLY A 167 43.68 3.72 7.36
C GLY A 167 42.66 3.27 6.31
N ARG A 168 41.45 2.88 6.71
CA ARG A 168 40.36 2.55 5.79
C ARG A 168 39.73 3.85 5.27
N LEU A 169 39.45 3.91 3.99
CA LEU A 169 38.80 5.05 3.35
C LEU A 169 37.34 5.14 3.83
N LEU A 170 36.96 6.27 4.41
CA LEU A 170 35.59 6.54 4.86
C LEU A 170 34.81 7.36 3.83
N TYR A 171 35.42 8.40 3.29
CA TYR A 171 34.75 9.35 2.40
C TYR A 171 35.71 9.95 1.37
N THR A 172 35.20 10.24 0.17
CA THR A 172 35.88 11.07 -0.84
C THR A 172 34.87 12.09 -1.38
N GLY A 173 35.19 13.38 -1.35
CA GLY A 173 34.30 14.42 -1.87
C GLY A 173 34.59 15.81 -1.34
N ALA A 174 33.59 16.67 -1.41
CA ALA A 174 33.65 18.01 -0.86
C ALA A 174 33.37 18.03 0.65
N PHE A 175 33.88 19.06 1.31
CA PHE A 175 33.73 19.31 2.73
C PHE A 175 33.39 20.77 2.98
N ALA A 176 32.57 21.03 3.99
CA ALA A 176 32.33 22.34 4.56
C ALA A 176 32.39 22.23 6.09
N ASP A 177 33.18 23.10 6.73
CA ASP A 177 33.36 23.09 8.19
C ASP A 177 33.74 21.71 8.77
N ASN A 178 34.63 20.98 8.07
CA ASN A 178 35.04 19.59 8.35
C ASN A 178 33.95 18.51 8.25
N VAL A 179 32.77 18.86 7.74
CA VAL A 179 31.62 17.97 7.54
C VAL A 179 31.45 17.67 6.05
N TYR A 180 30.93 16.49 5.70
CA TYR A 180 30.67 16.12 4.29
C TYR A 180 29.61 17.05 3.69
N GLU A 181 29.90 17.61 2.51
CA GLU A 181 29.06 18.59 1.83
C GLU A 181 29.20 18.43 0.31
N GLY A 182 28.14 18.68 -0.45
CA GLY A 182 28.18 18.60 -1.90
C GLY A 182 28.36 17.18 -2.43
N GLN A 183 29.00 17.03 -3.58
CA GLN A 183 29.17 15.71 -4.21
C GLN A 183 30.25 14.88 -3.50
N GLY A 184 29.95 13.61 -3.23
CA GLY A 184 30.89 12.71 -2.59
C GLY A 184 30.50 11.23 -2.64
N ARG A 185 31.39 10.41 -2.10
CA ARG A 185 31.25 8.96 -1.94
C ARG A 185 31.59 8.58 -0.51
N LEU A 186 30.70 7.85 0.14
CA LEU A 186 30.87 7.25 1.46
C LEU A 186 31.14 5.75 1.28
N TYR A 187 32.00 5.16 2.11
CA TYR A 187 32.49 3.79 1.95
C TYR A 187 32.24 2.94 3.19
N TYR A 188 31.95 1.67 2.97
CA TYR A 188 31.96 0.64 4.02
C TYR A 188 33.39 0.31 4.47
N PRO A 189 33.58 -0.28 5.66
CA PRO A 189 34.90 -0.75 6.11
C PRO A 189 35.59 -1.73 5.15
N GLY A 190 34.82 -2.51 4.38
CA GLY A 190 35.33 -3.41 3.34
C GLY A 190 35.82 -2.70 2.06
N GLY A 191 35.66 -1.38 1.95
CA GLY A 191 36.09 -0.56 0.82
C GLY A 191 35.07 -0.41 -0.31
N ASN A 192 33.94 -1.12 -0.25
CA ASN A 192 32.83 -0.93 -1.18
C ASN A 192 32.11 0.40 -0.89
N VAL A 193 31.59 1.03 -1.95
CA VAL A 193 30.79 2.25 -1.82
C VAL A 193 29.52 1.93 -1.03
N GLN A 194 29.20 2.74 -0.04
CA GLN A 194 27.94 2.72 0.71
C GLN A 194 26.93 3.67 0.07
N TYR A 195 27.40 4.86 -0.31
CA TYR A 195 26.57 5.89 -0.93
C TYR A 195 27.43 6.76 -1.86
N GLU A 196 26.86 7.16 -3.00
CA GLU A 196 27.41 8.15 -3.92
C GLU A 196 26.33 9.17 -4.25
N GLY A 197 26.63 10.46 -4.08
CA GLY A 197 25.70 11.52 -4.40
C GLY A 197 25.94 12.78 -3.60
N GLU A 198 24.87 13.54 -3.40
CA GLU A 198 24.88 14.81 -2.68
C GLU A 198 24.84 14.63 -1.15
N PHE A 199 25.64 15.42 -0.45
CA PHE A 199 25.69 15.52 0.99
C PHE A 199 25.34 16.94 1.44
N LYS A 200 24.68 17.04 2.58
CA LYS A 200 24.45 18.30 3.28
C LYS A 200 24.59 18.06 4.78
N ALA A 201 25.44 18.85 5.43
CA ALA A 201 25.70 18.72 6.87
C ALA A 201 26.01 17.27 7.30
N GLY A 202 26.78 16.55 6.47
CA GLY A 202 27.32 15.24 6.82
C GLY A 202 26.43 14.06 6.46
N SER A 203 25.20 14.32 5.99
CA SER A 203 24.22 13.31 5.65
C SER A 203 23.89 13.32 4.16
N PRO A 204 23.58 12.17 3.54
CA PRO A 204 23.00 12.10 2.20
C PRO A 204 21.78 13.04 2.07
N ASN A 205 21.79 13.93 1.09
CA ASN A 205 20.75 14.94 0.90
C ASN A 205 20.77 15.43 -0.55
N GLY A 206 19.66 15.33 -1.28
CA GLY A 206 19.63 15.56 -2.72
C GLY A 206 19.61 14.24 -3.49
N THR A 207 20.17 14.22 -4.70
CA THR A 207 20.17 13.01 -5.52
C THR A 207 21.36 12.09 -5.21
N GLY A 208 21.14 10.78 -5.22
CA GLY A 208 22.23 9.82 -5.03
C GLY A 208 21.82 8.36 -5.16
N SER A 209 22.79 7.48 -4.97
CA SER A 209 22.68 6.03 -5.05
C SER A 209 23.25 5.38 -3.80
N GLY A 210 22.48 4.48 -3.20
CA GLY A 210 22.86 3.67 -2.05
C GLY A 210 23.15 2.23 -2.46
N TYR A 211 24.17 1.64 -1.86
CA TYR A 211 24.66 0.31 -2.18
C TYR A 211 24.76 -0.56 -0.92
N SER A 212 24.68 -1.88 -1.08
CA SER A 212 24.93 -2.84 -0.01
C SER A 212 26.43 -3.01 0.25
N GLU A 213 26.79 -3.65 1.35
CA GLU A 213 28.20 -3.96 1.66
C GLU A 213 28.84 -4.89 0.63
N ALA A 214 28.05 -5.69 -0.09
CA ALA A 214 28.50 -6.51 -1.21
C ALA A 214 28.65 -5.73 -2.53
N GLY A 215 28.28 -4.44 -2.55
CA GLY A 215 28.33 -3.56 -3.72
C GLY A 215 27.09 -3.62 -4.62
N ALA A 216 26.01 -4.28 -4.21
CA ALA A 216 24.76 -4.29 -4.96
C ALA A 216 24.03 -2.96 -4.81
N LEU A 217 23.55 -2.38 -5.92
CA LEU A 217 22.71 -1.18 -5.87
C LEU A 217 21.41 -1.52 -5.13
N LEU A 218 21.06 -0.73 -4.11
CA LEU A 218 19.83 -0.89 -3.32
C LEU A 218 18.80 0.19 -3.66
N TYR A 219 19.26 1.41 -3.93
CA TYR A 219 18.39 2.54 -4.19
C TYR A 219 19.09 3.57 -5.06
N ALA A 220 18.35 4.21 -5.94
CA ALA A 220 18.77 5.40 -6.67
C ALA A 220 17.62 6.41 -6.70
N GLY A 221 17.84 7.62 -6.21
CA GLY A 221 16.78 8.62 -6.09
C GLY A 221 17.12 9.75 -5.13
N GLY A 222 16.08 10.37 -4.59
CA GLY A 222 16.19 11.46 -3.64
C GLY A 222 16.45 11.02 -2.21
N TYR A 223 17.24 11.82 -1.50
CA TYR A 223 17.54 11.67 -0.09
C TYR A 223 17.26 12.97 0.66
N ALA A 224 16.79 12.84 1.89
CA ALA A 224 16.72 13.95 2.84
C ALA A 224 17.22 13.47 4.20
N ASN A 225 18.31 14.06 4.70
CA ASN A 225 18.91 13.72 6.00
C ASN A 225 19.21 12.22 6.15
N GLY A 226 19.77 11.60 5.11
CA GLY A 226 20.18 10.19 5.14
C GLY A 226 19.07 9.17 4.86
N VAL A 227 17.82 9.59 4.66
CA VAL A 227 16.69 8.68 4.34
C VAL A 227 16.11 8.95 2.96
N TYR A 228 15.54 7.92 2.33
CA TYR A 228 14.90 8.05 1.01
C TYR A 228 13.75 9.06 1.07
N ASN A 229 13.72 9.98 0.11
CA ASN A 229 12.76 11.08 0.06
C ASN A 229 12.59 11.61 -1.37
N GLY A 230 11.35 11.84 -1.81
CA GLY A 230 11.06 12.21 -3.19
C GLY A 230 11.05 11.00 -4.12
N GLU A 231 11.25 11.22 -5.42
CA GLU A 231 11.24 10.13 -6.41
C GLU A 231 12.48 9.24 -6.30
N GLY A 232 12.28 7.93 -6.47
CA GLY A 232 13.38 6.97 -6.50
C GLY A 232 13.01 5.60 -7.05
N THR A 233 14.04 4.79 -7.23
CA THR A 233 13.97 3.38 -7.64
C THR A 233 14.66 2.54 -6.58
N GLU A 234 13.95 1.53 -6.08
CA GLU A 234 14.50 0.54 -5.15
C GLU A 234 14.76 -0.76 -5.91
N TYR A 235 15.89 -1.38 -5.57
CA TYR A 235 16.40 -2.58 -6.20
C TYR A 235 16.48 -3.72 -5.19
N GLY A 236 15.98 -4.89 -5.57
CA GLY A 236 16.06 -6.14 -4.82
C GLY A 236 17.28 -6.99 -5.22
N GLU A 237 17.18 -8.28 -4.92
CA GLU A 237 18.23 -9.25 -5.26
C GLU A 237 18.47 -9.33 -6.78
N GLY A 238 19.73 -9.52 -7.18
CA GLY A 238 20.11 -9.57 -8.60
C GLY A 238 19.95 -8.26 -9.37
N GLY A 239 19.61 -7.15 -8.70
CA GLY A 239 19.37 -5.85 -9.32
C GLY A 239 17.98 -5.69 -9.93
N ALA A 240 17.02 -6.57 -9.59
CA ALA A 240 15.64 -6.43 -10.03
C ALA A 240 15.01 -5.17 -9.40
N ILE A 241 14.28 -4.38 -10.20
CA ILE A 241 13.54 -3.23 -9.66
C ILE A 241 12.35 -3.77 -8.87
N VAL A 242 12.23 -3.41 -7.59
CA VAL A 242 11.11 -3.83 -6.73
C VAL A 242 10.06 -2.72 -6.59
N TYR A 243 10.50 -1.46 -6.65
CA TYR A 243 9.63 -0.30 -6.56
C TYR A 243 10.20 0.89 -7.34
N GLN A 244 9.32 1.65 -7.97
CA GLN A 244 9.63 2.94 -8.58
C GLN A 244 8.52 3.94 -8.27
N GLY A 245 8.88 5.08 -7.68
CA GLY A 245 7.94 6.15 -7.36
C GLY A 245 8.37 6.99 -6.17
N GLY A 246 7.40 7.62 -5.51
CA GLY A 246 7.65 8.54 -4.41
C GLY A 246 8.01 7.84 -3.09
N PHE A 247 8.86 8.51 -2.31
CA PHE A 247 9.26 8.15 -0.96
C PHE A 247 9.07 9.33 0.00
N LEU A 248 8.64 9.04 1.22
CA LEU A 248 8.62 9.99 2.33
C LEU A 248 9.16 9.32 3.58
N ALA A 249 10.25 9.87 4.13
CA ALA A 249 10.92 9.35 5.32
C ALA A 249 11.22 7.83 5.25
N GLY A 250 11.76 7.38 4.11
CA GLY A 250 12.14 5.98 3.91
C GLY A 250 11.00 5.03 3.57
N LYS A 251 9.76 5.50 3.38
CA LYS A 251 8.59 4.67 3.03
C LYS A 251 7.99 5.09 1.70
N TYR A 252 7.39 4.14 0.97
CA TYR A 252 6.63 4.45 -0.25
C TYR A 252 5.51 5.44 0.07
N ASN A 253 5.44 6.51 -0.71
CA ASN A 253 4.46 7.56 -0.50
C ASN A 253 4.18 8.33 -1.79
N GLY A 254 2.92 8.68 -2.04
CA GLY A 254 2.50 9.28 -3.30
C GLY A 254 2.32 8.22 -4.38
N THR A 255 2.48 8.58 -5.64
CA THR A 255 2.31 7.66 -6.77
C THR A 255 3.53 6.77 -6.94
N GLY A 256 3.32 5.49 -7.23
CA GLY A 256 4.39 4.56 -7.52
C GLY A 256 3.90 3.24 -8.09
N LYS A 257 4.85 2.39 -8.46
CA LYS A 257 4.60 1.03 -8.93
C LYS A 257 5.53 0.04 -8.27
N THR A 258 5.01 -1.13 -7.92
CA THR A 258 5.80 -2.30 -7.52
C THR A 258 5.85 -3.30 -8.67
N LEU A 259 6.91 -4.10 -8.71
CA LEU A 259 7.14 -5.06 -9.78
C LEU A 259 7.33 -6.47 -9.20
N TYR A 260 7.00 -7.47 -10.01
CA TYR A 260 7.38 -8.86 -9.82
C TYR A 260 8.85 -9.07 -10.17
N ALA A 261 9.39 -10.26 -9.85
CA ALA A 261 10.79 -10.60 -10.08
C ALA A 261 11.18 -10.62 -11.58
N ASP A 262 10.21 -10.88 -12.46
CA ASP A 262 10.37 -10.85 -13.93
C ASP A 262 10.29 -9.42 -14.51
N GLY A 263 10.02 -8.41 -13.68
CA GLY A 263 9.85 -7.02 -14.08
C GLY A 263 8.41 -6.65 -14.49
N THR A 264 7.47 -7.58 -14.45
CA THR A 264 6.05 -7.28 -14.69
C THR A 264 5.50 -6.40 -13.57
N VAL A 265 4.67 -5.41 -13.90
CA VAL A 265 4.05 -4.54 -12.88
C VAL A 265 3.15 -5.39 -12.00
N ARG A 266 3.32 -5.29 -10.68
CA ARG A 266 2.47 -5.95 -9.69
C ARG A 266 1.36 -5.03 -9.19
N TYR A 267 1.70 -3.77 -8.94
CA TYR A 267 0.76 -2.74 -8.54
C TYR A 267 1.20 -1.40 -9.11
N ASN A 268 0.24 -0.56 -9.50
CA ASN A 268 0.45 0.81 -9.91
C ASN A 268 -0.63 1.70 -9.29
N GLY A 269 -0.24 2.69 -8.50
CA GLY A 269 -1.20 3.55 -7.82
C GLY A 269 -0.60 4.37 -6.69
N GLU A 270 -1.46 4.80 -5.78
CA GLU A 270 -1.10 5.64 -4.65
C GLU A 270 -0.67 4.83 -3.41
N PHE A 271 0.32 5.37 -2.69
CA PHE A 271 0.88 4.80 -1.47
C PHE A 271 0.81 5.79 -0.31
N VAL A 272 0.46 5.28 0.87
CA VAL A 272 0.58 5.99 2.15
C VAL A 272 1.33 5.11 3.14
N SER A 273 2.46 5.61 3.67
CA SER A 273 3.28 4.89 4.65
C SER A 273 3.66 3.46 4.26
N GLY A 274 4.01 3.24 2.98
CA GLY A 274 4.42 1.93 2.47
C GLY A 274 3.28 1.01 2.03
N LYS A 275 2.02 1.44 2.11
CA LYS A 275 0.85 0.62 1.74
C LYS A 275 0.05 1.24 0.61
N PRO A 276 -0.49 0.45 -0.33
CA PRO A 276 -1.48 0.90 -1.30
C PRO A 276 -2.63 1.65 -0.60
N SER A 277 -2.93 2.87 -1.02
CA SER A 277 -3.96 3.72 -0.42
C SER A 277 -4.34 4.80 -1.42
N GLY A 278 -5.63 4.87 -1.80
CA GLY A 278 -6.11 5.71 -2.90
C GLY A 278 -6.45 4.89 -4.15
N ALA A 279 -6.48 5.53 -5.32
CA ALA A 279 -6.74 4.83 -6.58
C ALA A 279 -5.52 3.99 -7.01
N GLY A 280 -5.77 2.81 -7.58
CA GLY A 280 -4.72 1.99 -8.15
C GLY A 280 -5.21 0.76 -8.89
N ALA A 281 -4.27 0.07 -9.51
CA ALA A 281 -4.48 -1.21 -10.18
C ALA A 281 -3.47 -2.24 -9.68
N GLU A 282 -3.95 -3.44 -9.36
CA GLU A 282 -3.14 -4.63 -9.09
C GLU A 282 -3.22 -5.55 -10.31
N TYR A 283 -2.12 -6.22 -10.63
CA TYR A 283 -1.98 -7.05 -11.82
C TYR A 283 -1.56 -8.47 -11.44
N PHE A 284 -1.89 -9.44 -12.28
CA PHE A 284 -1.33 -10.79 -12.22
C PHE A 284 0.11 -10.80 -12.78
N GLU A 285 0.87 -11.87 -12.52
CA GLU A 285 2.21 -12.06 -13.12
C GLU A 285 2.18 -12.14 -14.66
N SER A 286 1.03 -12.48 -15.26
CA SER A 286 0.80 -12.40 -16.70
C SER A 286 0.75 -10.95 -17.23
N GLY A 287 0.64 -9.96 -16.35
CA GLY A 287 0.42 -8.55 -16.68
C GLY A 287 -1.04 -8.18 -16.92
N SER A 288 -1.99 -9.12 -16.83
CA SER A 288 -3.42 -8.80 -16.87
C SER A 288 -3.87 -8.12 -15.57
N VAL A 289 -4.82 -7.19 -15.67
CA VAL A 289 -5.38 -6.52 -14.50
C VAL A 289 -6.10 -7.56 -13.64
N LYS A 290 -5.80 -7.56 -12.34
CA LYS A 290 -6.47 -8.36 -11.31
C LYS A 290 -7.54 -7.55 -10.61
N TYR A 291 -7.22 -6.31 -10.28
CA TYR A 291 -8.14 -5.39 -9.62
C TYR A 291 -7.83 -3.95 -10.04
N GLU A 292 -8.87 -3.16 -10.28
CA GLU A 292 -8.75 -1.72 -10.52
C GLU A 292 -9.79 -0.99 -9.67
N GLY A 293 -9.36 -0.06 -8.82
CA GLY A 293 -10.26 0.63 -7.91
C GLY A 293 -9.55 1.30 -6.74
N GLY A 294 -10.32 1.52 -5.67
CA GLY A 294 -9.80 2.13 -4.45
C GLY A 294 -9.10 1.14 -3.52
N PHE A 295 -8.10 1.65 -2.81
CA PHE A 295 -7.35 0.94 -1.79
C PHE A 295 -7.36 1.75 -0.49
N LEU A 296 -7.39 1.06 0.65
CA LEU A 296 -7.18 1.66 1.95
C LEU A 296 -6.28 0.75 2.78
N ALA A 297 -5.11 1.24 3.16
CA ALA A 297 -4.12 0.51 3.97
C ALA A 297 -3.77 -0.89 3.42
N GLY A 298 -3.74 -1.04 2.09
CA GLY A 298 -3.40 -2.27 1.39
C GLY A 298 -4.57 -3.19 1.04
N ALA A 299 -5.80 -2.89 1.48
CA ALA A 299 -6.99 -3.66 1.14
C ALA A 299 -7.86 -2.95 0.11
N TYR A 300 -8.60 -3.70 -0.73
CA TYR A 300 -9.58 -3.11 -1.64
C TYR A 300 -10.67 -2.37 -0.86
N SER A 301 -10.99 -1.15 -1.26
CA SER A 301 -11.93 -0.28 -0.56
C SER A 301 -12.56 0.74 -1.50
N GLY A 302 -13.83 1.08 -1.27
CA GLY A 302 -14.58 1.95 -2.17
C GLY A 302 -15.00 1.21 -3.43
N THR A 303 -15.21 1.92 -4.54
CA THR A 303 -15.63 1.30 -5.81
C THR A 303 -14.44 0.66 -6.53
N GLY A 304 -14.66 -0.49 -7.16
CA GLY A 304 -13.66 -1.10 -8.03
C GLY A 304 -14.21 -2.26 -8.86
N THR A 305 -13.35 -2.79 -9.71
CA THR A 305 -13.60 -3.96 -10.54
C THR A 305 -12.55 -5.02 -10.26
N LEU A 306 -13.00 -6.24 -9.95
CA LEU A 306 -12.16 -7.43 -9.84
C LEU A 306 -12.25 -8.20 -11.16
N TYR A 307 -11.13 -8.70 -11.64
CA TYR A 307 -10.99 -9.40 -12.91
C TYR A 307 -10.41 -10.81 -12.72
N SER A 308 -10.76 -11.71 -13.63
CA SER A 308 -10.10 -13.01 -13.78
C SER A 308 -8.75 -12.86 -14.48
N ALA A 309 -7.91 -13.90 -14.43
CA ALA A 309 -6.63 -13.90 -15.15
C ALA A 309 -6.80 -13.73 -16.67
N ALA A 310 -7.94 -14.14 -17.23
CA ALA A 310 -8.31 -13.96 -18.63
C ALA A 310 -8.80 -12.55 -18.97
N GLY A 311 -8.97 -11.66 -17.98
CA GLY A 311 -9.46 -10.30 -18.15
C GLY A 311 -10.99 -10.16 -18.11
N THR A 312 -11.72 -11.23 -17.78
CA THR A 312 -13.18 -11.16 -17.58
C THR A 312 -13.49 -10.48 -16.25
N PRO A 313 -14.38 -9.47 -16.18
CA PRO A 313 -14.85 -8.93 -14.91
C PRO A 313 -15.52 -10.04 -14.09
N LEU A 314 -15.11 -10.19 -12.83
CA LEU A 314 -15.73 -11.12 -11.87
C LEU A 314 -16.66 -10.38 -10.91
N TYR A 315 -16.33 -9.12 -10.57
CA TYR A 315 -17.19 -8.27 -9.74
C TYR A 315 -16.96 -6.80 -10.05
N VAL A 316 -18.04 -6.03 -10.14
CA VAL A 316 -18.02 -4.57 -10.26
C VAL A 316 -18.89 -4.00 -9.15
N GLY A 317 -18.32 -3.19 -8.26
CA GLY A 317 -19.10 -2.62 -7.16
C GLY A 317 -18.26 -2.09 -6.01
N GLY A 318 -18.88 -1.96 -4.84
CA GLY A 318 -18.21 -1.50 -3.63
C GLY A 318 -17.42 -2.61 -2.91
N PHE A 319 -16.35 -2.19 -2.23
CA PHE A 319 -15.47 -3.00 -1.40
C PHE A 319 -15.26 -2.35 -0.03
N LEU A 320 -15.18 -3.18 1.00
CA LEU A 320 -14.75 -2.79 2.34
C LEU A 320 -13.80 -3.85 2.88
N ASN A 321 -12.54 -3.48 3.11
CA ASN A 321 -11.47 -4.37 3.56
C ASN A 321 -11.37 -5.66 2.72
N GLY A 322 -11.43 -5.53 1.39
CA GLY A 322 -11.35 -6.65 0.46
C GLY A 322 -12.64 -7.44 0.25
N SER A 323 -13.69 -7.20 1.05
CA SER A 323 -14.99 -7.88 0.91
C SER A 323 -15.97 -7.05 0.09
N TYR A 324 -16.83 -7.69 -0.72
CA TYR A 324 -17.91 -7.02 -1.45
C TYR A 324 -18.87 -6.33 -0.47
N GLN A 325 -19.19 -5.07 -0.76
CA GLN A 325 -19.98 -4.21 0.14
C GLN A 325 -20.79 -3.19 -0.67
N GLY A 326 -22.03 -2.93 -0.26
CA GLY A 326 -22.91 -2.00 -0.98
C GLY A 326 -23.39 -2.59 -2.30
N ASP A 327 -23.81 -1.74 -3.23
CA ASP A 327 -24.31 -2.21 -4.52
C ASP A 327 -23.19 -2.71 -5.43
N GLY A 328 -23.45 -3.82 -6.12
CA GLY A 328 -22.51 -4.42 -7.05
C GLY A 328 -23.15 -5.44 -7.98
N GLN A 329 -22.34 -5.92 -8.90
CA GLN A 329 -22.69 -6.96 -9.86
C GLN A 329 -21.57 -8.02 -9.87
N LEU A 330 -21.97 -9.26 -9.65
CA LEU A 330 -21.11 -10.44 -9.67
C LEU A 330 -21.31 -11.17 -11.00
N PHE A 331 -20.22 -11.63 -11.58
CA PHE A 331 -20.17 -12.36 -12.84
C PHE A 331 -19.50 -13.72 -12.66
N ASP A 332 -19.80 -14.65 -13.54
CA ASP A 332 -19.06 -15.91 -13.66
C ASP A 332 -17.79 -15.75 -14.54
N GLU A 333 -17.05 -16.83 -14.73
CA GLU A 333 -15.81 -16.82 -15.53
C GLU A 333 -16.03 -16.52 -17.02
N THR A 334 -17.27 -16.71 -17.51
CA THR A 334 -17.67 -16.42 -18.90
C THR A 334 -18.12 -14.97 -19.08
N GLY A 335 -18.34 -14.24 -17.97
CA GLY A 335 -18.83 -12.87 -17.94
C GLY A 335 -20.36 -12.75 -17.90
N LEU A 336 -21.09 -13.85 -17.65
CA LEU A 336 -22.52 -13.79 -17.41
C LEU A 336 -22.79 -13.32 -15.99
N SER A 337 -23.83 -12.50 -15.83
CA SER A 337 -24.23 -12.03 -14.50
C SER A 337 -24.71 -13.20 -13.67
N VAL A 338 -24.24 -13.28 -12.43
CA VAL A 338 -24.68 -14.24 -11.41
C VAL A 338 -25.61 -13.54 -10.44
N TYR A 339 -25.25 -12.32 -10.02
CA TYR A 339 -26.03 -11.53 -9.09
C TYR A 339 -25.84 -10.04 -9.33
N GLN A 340 -26.92 -9.26 -9.18
CA GLN A 340 -26.89 -7.80 -9.19
C GLN A 340 -27.72 -7.27 -8.03
N GLY A 341 -27.11 -6.52 -7.11
CA GLY A 341 -27.81 -6.01 -5.94
C GLY A 341 -26.85 -5.59 -4.83
N SER A 342 -27.36 -5.47 -3.61
CA SER A 342 -26.51 -5.08 -2.48
C SER A 342 -25.74 -6.27 -1.91
N PHE A 343 -24.59 -5.97 -1.31
CA PHE A 343 -23.68 -6.90 -0.64
C PHE A 343 -23.37 -6.40 0.77
N ALA A 344 -23.23 -7.33 1.70
CA ALA A 344 -22.71 -7.09 3.03
C ALA A 344 -21.72 -8.19 3.40
N ALA A 345 -20.49 -7.79 3.77
CA ALA A 345 -19.42 -8.73 4.13
C ALA A 345 -19.22 -9.88 3.10
N GLY A 346 -19.27 -9.55 1.80
CA GLY A 346 -19.07 -10.52 0.72
C GLY A 346 -20.29 -11.37 0.35
N LYS A 347 -21.42 -11.23 1.04
CA LYS A 347 -22.65 -12.01 0.79
C LYS A 347 -23.76 -11.14 0.20
N TYR A 348 -24.67 -11.76 -0.56
CA TYR A 348 -25.87 -11.09 -1.05
C TYR A 348 -26.70 -10.56 0.13
N HIS A 349 -27.11 -9.30 0.04
CA HIS A 349 -27.84 -8.61 1.08
C HIS A 349 -28.79 -7.58 0.47
N GLY A 350 -29.85 -7.19 1.18
CA GLY A 350 -30.77 -6.17 0.67
C GLY A 350 -31.45 -6.61 -0.62
N GLN A 351 -31.86 -5.67 -1.46
CA GLN A 351 -32.53 -5.99 -2.72
C GLN A 351 -31.52 -6.48 -3.76
N GLY A 352 -31.90 -7.48 -4.55
CA GLY A 352 -31.08 -7.98 -5.64
C GLY A 352 -31.80 -8.86 -6.64
N LYS A 353 -31.08 -9.17 -7.71
CA LYS A 353 -31.46 -10.08 -8.79
C LYS A 353 -30.43 -11.20 -8.86
N LEU A 354 -30.89 -12.43 -8.78
CA LEU A 354 -30.11 -13.63 -9.05
C LEU A 354 -30.40 -14.09 -10.48
N PHE A 355 -29.36 -14.52 -11.19
CA PHE A 355 -29.45 -14.94 -12.58
C PHE A 355 -29.12 -16.43 -12.72
N SER A 356 -29.77 -17.09 -13.66
CA SER A 356 -29.52 -18.48 -14.02
C SER A 356 -28.24 -18.61 -14.85
N ALA A 357 -27.77 -19.85 -15.06
CA ALA A 357 -26.63 -20.14 -15.95
C ALA A 357 -26.88 -19.72 -17.42
N ALA A 358 -28.13 -19.48 -17.82
CA ALA A 358 -28.49 -18.95 -19.13
C ALA A 358 -28.50 -17.41 -19.18
N GLY A 359 -28.21 -16.73 -18.06
CA GLY A 359 -28.23 -15.27 -17.95
C GLY A 359 -29.63 -14.66 -17.78
N MET A 360 -30.66 -15.47 -17.53
CA MET A 360 -32.03 -15.01 -17.27
C MET A 360 -32.22 -14.75 -15.78
N VAL A 361 -33.05 -13.76 -15.41
CA VAL A 361 -33.37 -13.53 -13.99
C VAL A 361 -34.07 -14.76 -13.44
N GLU A 362 -33.50 -15.39 -12.42
CA GLU A 362 -34.09 -16.52 -11.69
C GLU A 362 -34.89 -16.00 -10.50
N TYR A 363 -34.37 -15.01 -9.77
CA TYR A 363 -35.04 -14.43 -8.61
C TYR A 363 -34.80 -12.92 -8.52
N GLU A 364 -35.81 -12.17 -8.08
CA GLU A 364 -35.72 -10.76 -7.75
C GLU A 364 -36.38 -10.50 -6.40
N GLY A 365 -35.64 -9.93 -5.44
CA GLY A 365 -36.16 -9.62 -4.12
C GLY A 365 -35.06 -9.45 -3.06
N PRO A 366 -35.43 -9.45 -1.77
CA PRO A 366 -34.47 -9.25 -0.71
C PRO A 366 -33.64 -10.50 -0.42
N PHE A 367 -32.42 -10.26 0.08
CA PHE A 367 -31.46 -11.24 0.54
C PHE A 367 -30.94 -10.87 1.93
N VAL A 368 -30.66 -11.89 2.75
CA VAL A 368 -29.93 -11.74 4.02
C VAL A 368 -28.92 -12.87 4.12
N GLU A 369 -27.64 -12.53 4.32
CA GLU A 369 -26.54 -13.50 4.46
C GLU A 369 -26.47 -14.51 3.28
N GLY A 370 -26.73 -14.03 2.06
CA GLY A 370 -26.69 -14.86 0.85
C GLY A 370 -27.97 -15.68 0.59
N LYS A 371 -28.98 -15.57 1.44
CA LYS A 371 -30.22 -16.37 1.33
C LYS A 371 -31.41 -15.48 0.98
N LEU A 372 -32.34 -16.03 0.18
CA LEU A 372 -33.62 -15.39 -0.14
C LEU A 372 -34.35 -15.04 1.17
N ASN A 373 -34.85 -13.81 1.26
CA ASN A 373 -35.55 -13.34 2.45
C ASN A 373 -36.60 -12.29 2.07
N GLY A 374 -37.69 -12.19 2.84
CA GLY A 374 -38.79 -11.28 2.56
C GLY A 374 -39.56 -11.63 1.30
N ILE A 375 -40.26 -10.66 0.73
CA ILE A 375 -41.14 -10.86 -0.44
C ILE A 375 -40.33 -10.72 -1.72
N GLY A 376 -40.28 -11.78 -2.53
CA GLY A 376 -39.57 -11.81 -3.81
C GLY A 376 -40.35 -12.51 -4.91
N THR A 377 -39.85 -12.38 -6.14
CA THR A 377 -40.40 -13.00 -7.35
C THR A 377 -39.40 -14.01 -7.90
N TRP A 378 -39.84 -15.24 -8.06
CA TRP A 378 -39.12 -16.32 -8.72
C TRP A 378 -39.66 -16.49 -10.14
N TYR A 379 -38.76 -16.52 -11.12
CA TYR A 379 -39.07 -16.73 -12.52
C TYR A 379 -38.65 -18.13 -12.99
N ARG A 380 -39.34 -18.65 -14.01
CA ARG A 380 -38.91 -19.84 -14.74
C ARG A 380 -37.82 -19.48 -15.76
N GLU A 381 -37.22 -20.50 -16.38
CA GLU A 381 -36.23 -20.31 -17.45
C GLU A 381 -36.79 -19.55 -18.67
N ASP A 382 -38.10 -19.60 -18.90
CA ASP A 382 -38.79 -18.87 -19.97
C ASP A 382 -39.11 -17.40 -19.60
N GLY A 383 -38.75 -16.96 -18.39
CA GLY A 383 -39.02 -15.61 -17.87
C GLY A 383 -40.43 -15.40 -17.29
N THR A 384 -41.29 -16.42 -17.27
CA THR A 384 -42.62 -16.33 -16.63
C THR A 384 -42.50 -16.43 -15.12
N ILE A 385 -43.37 -15.73 -14.37
CA ILE A 385 -43.38 -15.81 -12.91
C ILE A 385 -43.77 -17.23 -12.48
N GLN A 386 -42.88 -17.90 -11.76
CA GLN A 386 -43.13 -19.20 -11.13
C GLN A 386 -43.81 -19.01 -9.77
N TYR A 387 -43.36 -18.02 -9.00
CA TYR A 387 -43.86 -17.72 -7.66
C TYR A 387 -43.58 -16.26 -7.33
N LYS A 388 -44.51 -15.61 -6.65
CA LYS A 388 -44.29 -14.31 -6.03
C LYS A 388 -44.76 -14.42 -4.58
N GLY A 389 -43.82 -14.37 -3.65
CA GLY A 389 -44.15 -14.63 -2.26
C GLY A 389 -43.03 -14.44 -1.26
N ALA A 390 -43.32 -14.76 -0.01
CA ALA A 390 -42.38 -14.62 1.09
C ALA A 390 -41.40 -15.79 1.19
N PHE A 391 -40.17 -15.44 1.59
CA PHE A 391 -39.06 -16.34 1.86
C PHE A 391 -38.45 -16.02 3.21
N ARG A 392 -37.97 -17.05 3.92
CA ARG A 392 -37.21 -16.90 5.16
C ARG A 392 -36.02 -17.83 5.14
N SER A 393 -34.82 -17.27 5.24
CA SER A 393 -33.57 -18.04 5.25
C SER A 393 -33.44 -19.01 4.06
N GLY A 394 -33.92 -18.60 2.87
CA GLY A 394 -33.86 -19.38 1.63
C GLY A 394 -35.02 -20.35 1.39
N ALA A 395 -35.87 -20.60 2.38
CA ALA A 395 -37.06 -21.46 2.26
C ALA A 395 -38.31 -20.63 1.94
N LEU A 396 -39.30 -21.27 1.34
CA LEU A 396 -40.62 -20.67 1.14
C LEU A 396 -41.26 -20.42 2.51
N ASP A 397 -41.73 -19.20 2.76
CA ASP A 397 -42.40 -18.83 4.01
C ASP A 397 -43.75 -18.14 3.74
N PRO A 398 -44.75 -18.85 3.20
CA PRO A 398 -46.04 -18.23 2.91
C PRO A 398 -46.81 -17.87 4.19
N SER A 399 -46.36 -18.33 5.38
CA SER A 399 -46.92 -17.91 6.67
C SER A 399 -46.72 -16.41 6.93
N ALA A 400 -45.71 -15.79 6.32
CA ALA A 400 -45.47 -14.35 6.45
C ALA A 400 -46.58 -13.47 5.85
N PHE A 401 -47.52 -14.05 5.10
CA PHE A 401 -48.72 -13.36 4.64
C PHE A 401 -49.84 -13.31 5.68
N LEU A 402 -49.81 -14.18 6.69
CA LEU A 402 -50.83 -14.21 7.75
C LEU A 402 -50.79 -12.90 8.56
N GLY A 403 -51.96 -12.39 8.90
CA GLY A 403 -52.13 -11.13 9.62
C GLY A 403 -51.92 -9.87 8.76
N LEU A 404 -51.49 -9.97 7.50
CA LEU A 404 -51.39 -8.79 6.62
C LEU A 404 -52.78 -8.27 6.23
N SER A 405 -52.90 -6.97 6.01
CA SER A 405 -54.12 -6.37 5.47
C SER A 405 -54.30 -6.68 3.98
N ALA A 406 -55.53 -6.63 3.49
CA ALA A 406 -55.81 -6.77 2.06
C ALA A 406 -55.08 -5.70 1.21
N VAL A 407 -54.96 -4.47 1.73
CA VAL A 407 -54.19 -3.39 1.09
C VAL A 407 -52.72 -3.79 0.96
N ARG A 408 -52.13 -4.33 2.03
CA ARG A 408 -50.73 -4.77 2.02
C ARG A 408 -50.50 -5.95 1.07
N LEU A 409 -51.47 -6.86 0.92
CA LEU A 409 -51.40 -7.91 -0.10
C LEU A 409 -51.34 -7.32 -1.51
N THR A 410 -52.20 -6.34 -1.83
CA THR A 410 -52.19 -5.69 -3.15
C THR A 410 -50.87 -4.96 -3.41
N GLU A 411 -50.31 -4.27 -2.42
CA GLU A 411 -48.99 -3.64 -2.53
C GLU A 411 -47.87 -4.65 -2.84
N LEU A 412 -47.92 -5.82 -2.20
CA LEU A 412 -46.87 -6.84 -2.32
C LEU A 412 -47.01 -7.69 -3.57
N LEU A 413 -48.22 -8.12 -3.92
CA LEU A 413 -48.48 -9.08 -4.98
C LEU A 413 -49.00 -8.43 -6.26
N GLY A 414 -49.54 -7.22 -6.19
CA GLY A 414 -50.25 -6.53 -7.27
C GLY A 414 -51.76 -6.69 -7.14
N GLU A 415 -52.49 -6.23 -8.16
CA GLU A 415 -53.95 -6.37 -8.21
C GLU A 415 -54.39 -7.83 -8.24
N ALA A 416 -55.42 -8.14 -7.46
CA ALA A 416 -56.00 -9.48 -7.41
C ALA A 416 -56.77 -9.80 -8.70
N THR A 417 -56.74 -11.06 -9.13
CA THR A 417 -57.50 -11.51 -10.30
C THR A 417 -59.00 -11.60 -9.99
N VAL A 418 -59.35 -12.04 -8.77
CA VAL A 418 -60.74 -12.14 -8.31
C VAL A 418 -60.84 -11.82 -6.82
N VAL A 419 -61.91 -11.13 -6.42
CA VAL A 419 -62.23 -10.79 -5.03
C VAL A 419 -63.70 -11.15 -4.77
N ASP A 420 -63.93 -12.16 -3.93
CA ASP A 420 -65.27 -12.66 -3.61
C ASP A 420 -65.61 -12.38 -2.13
N VAL A 421 -66.80 -11.83 -1.84
CA VAL A 421 -67.29 -11.66 -0.47
C VAL A 421 -67.99 -12.95 -0.04
N LEU A 422 -67.43 -13.63 0.95
CA LEU A 422 -68.03 -14.80 1.59
C LEU A 422 -68.92 -14.31 2.73
N ASN A 423 -70.20 -14.12 2.44
CA ASN A 423 -71.21 -13.96 3.47
C ASN A 423 -71.59 -15.33 4.01
N ALA A 424 -71.69 -15.46 5.32
CA ALA A 424 -72.29 -16.62 5.95
C ALA A 424 -73.81 -16.61 5.66
N SER A 425 -74.22 -17.08 4.48
CA SER A 425 -75.61 -17.44 4.23
C SER A 425 -75.84 -18.85 4.75
N SER A 426 -76.58 -18.94 5.85
CA SER A 426 -77.38 -20.13 6.16
C SER A 426 -78.30 -20.45 4.99
N ASP A 427 -78.46 -21.76 4.74
CA ASP A 427 -79.39 -22.40 3.82
C ASP A 427 -78.98 -22.42 2.33
N ASP A 428 -78.57 -23.60 1.87
CA ASP A 428 -79.38 -24.33 0.88
C ASP A 428 -78.97 -25.80 0.77
N SER A 429 -79.91 -26.67 1.13
CA SER A 429 -79.94 -28.10 0.83
C SER A 429 -80.88 -28.35 -0.35
N ASP A 430 -80.43 -29.19 -1.28
CA ASP A 430 -81.20 -29.90 -2.32
C ASP A 430 -81.87 -29.08 -3.45
N ALA A 431 -81.43 -29.30 -4.70
CA ALA A 431 -82.13 -30.20 -5.63
C ALA A 431 -81.55 -30.17 -7.06
N ALA A 432 -81.53 -31.34 -7.68
CA ALA A 432 -81.06 -31.66 -9.01
C ALA A 432 -81.99 -31.21 -10.15
N LEU A 433 -81.44 -31.05 -11.38
CA LEU A 433 -81.84 -31.74 -12.64
C LEU A 433 -81.59 -30.90 -13.92
N ALA A 434 -80.75 -31.49 -14.79
CA ALA A 434 -80.92 -31.70 -16.24
C ALA A 434 -81.34 -30.57 -17.22
N GLY A 435 -80.50 -30.36 -18.24
CA GLY A 435 -80.88 -30.63 -19.65
C GLY A 435 -81.13 -29.44 -20.60
N GLY A 436 -80.50 -29.50 -21.78
CA GLY A 436 -80.94 -28.83 -23.04
C GLY A 436 -80.15 -27.56 -23.41
N THR A 437 -79.14 -27.61 -24.29
CA THR A 437 -79.14 -27.57 -25.78
C THR A 437 -79.36 -26.20 -26.43
N ASP A 438 -78.32 -25.79 -27.17
CA ASP A 438 -78.29 -25.20 -28.53
C ASP A 438 -78.50 -23.71 -28.84
N ALA A 439 -77.74 -23.34 -29.89
CA ALA A 439 -77.75 -22.16 -30.79
C ALA A 439 -77.10 -20.86 -30.25
N SER A 440 -75.93 -20.41 -30.70
CA SER A 440 -75.35 -20.15 -32.04
C SER A 440 -75.79 -18.83 -32.70
N ALA A 441 -74.77 -18.14 -33.23
CA ALA A 441 -74.78 -17.11 -34.28
C ALA A 441 -75.43 -15.76 -33.93
N ALA A 442 -74.99 -14.59 -34.39
CA ALA A 442 -73.85 -14.12 -35.18
C ALA A 442 -73.96 -12.57 -35.12
N ASP A 443 -72.84 -11.85 -35.06
CA ASP A 443 -72.40 -10.92 -36.11
C ASP A 443 -73.25 -9.66 -36.31
N ALA A 444 -72.63 -8.49 -36.11
CA ALA A 444 -72.72 -7.38 -37.06
C ALA A 444 -71.80 -6.21 -36.65
N SER A 445 -70.78 -6.05 -37.49
CA SER A 445 -70.00 -4.85 -37.76
C SER A 445 -70.76 -3.52 -37.76
N GLY A 446 -70.06 -2.44 -37.42
CA GLY A 446 -70.46 -1.08 -37.80
C GLY A 446 -69.38 -0.04 -37.48
N ALA A 447 -68.55 0.27 -38.47
CA ALA A 447 -67.54 1.32 -38.43
C ALA A 447 -68.11 2.72 -38.72
N ASN A 448 -67.56 3.76 -38.08
CA ASN A 448 -67.28 5.10 -38.64
C ASN A 448 -66.60 5.95 -37.53
N THR A 449 -65.35 6.39 -37.64
CA THR A 449 -64.74 7.49 -38.44
C THR A 449 -65.22 8.91 -38.09
N GLY A 450 -64.26 9.83 -37.98
CA GLY A 450 -64.42 11.29 -37.81
C GLY A 450 -63.92 11.77 -36.42
N GLU A 451 -62.64 12.08 -36.18
CA GLU A 451 -61.78 13.14 -36.75
C GLU A 451 -62.02 14.55 -36.16
N ALA A 452 -60.89 15.22 -35.88
CA ALA A 452 -60.67 16.64 -35.55
C ALA A 452 -61.04 17.10 -34.12
N ALA A 453 -60.07 17.35 -33.23
CA ALA A 453 -59.16 18.51 -33.16
C ALA A 453 -59.79 19.71 -32.46
N ASP A 454 -59.21 20.16 -31.34
CA ASP A 454 -58.32 21.34 -31.31
C ASP A 454 -58.29 22.00 -29.91
N SER A 455 -57.14 22.60 -29.64
CA SER A 455 -56.87 23.76 -28.79
C SER A 455 -56.72 23.60 -27.27
N ALA A 456 -55.43 23.60 -26.91
CA ALA A 456 -54.75 24.29 -25.82
C ALA A 456 -55.53 25.31 -24.94
N GLY A 457 -55.23 25.25 -23.64
CA GLY A 457 -55.49 26.33 -22.68
C GLY A 457 -54.69 26.14 -21.39
N THR A 458 -53.66 26.95 -21.22
CA THR A 458 -52.74 27.03 -20.07
C THR A 458 -53.38 27.74 -18.88
N SER A 459 -53.18 27.25 -17.64
CA SER A 459 -52.81 28.07 -16.46
C SER A 459 -52.72 27.26 -15.16
N ASP A 460 -51.50 27.22 -14.62
CA ASP A 460 -51.06 27.48 -13.23
C ASP A 460 -52.04 27.37 -12.03
N GLY A 461 -51.53 26.84 -10.91
CA GLY A 461 -52.03 27.13 -9.56
C GLY A 461 -52.46 25.97 -8.66
N GLY A 462 -51.50 25.37 -7.94
CA GLY A 462 -51.54 25.11 -6.50
C GLY A 462 -52.68 24.33 -5.78
N VAL A 463 -52.20 23.45 -4.88
CA VAL A 463 -52.79 23.05 -3.58
C VAL A 463 -53.60 21.73 -3.53
N SER A 464 -53.34 21.05 -2.41
CA SER A 464 -53.78 19.76 -1.85
C SER A 464 -55.26 19.36 -1.98
N ASP A 465 -55.51 18.06 -2.14
CA ASP A 465 -56.41 17.22 -1.31
C ASP A 465 -56.39 15.78 -1.88
N SER A 466 -56.18 14.70 -1.13
CA SER A 466 -57.09 14.11 -0.13
C SER A 466 -58.49 13.86 -0.67
N SER A 467 -58.66 12.81 -1.48
CA SER A 467 -59.97 12.33 -1.92
C SER A 467 -60.33 10.99 -1.27
N THR A 468 -60.99 11.09 -0.13
CA THR A 468 -61.91 10.09 0.43
C THR A 468 -63.09 9.87 -0.52
N VAL A 469 -63.44 8.62 -0.82
CA VAL A 469 -64.75 8.29 -1.42
C VAL A 469 -65.57 7.49 -0.42
N THR A 470 -66.68 8.14 -0.05
CA THR A 470 -67.76 7.74 0.85
C THR A 470 -68.58 6.57 0.32
N ALA A 471 -68.81 5.55 1.16
CA ALA A 471 -69.88 4.58 0.99
C ALA A 471 -71.15 5.06 1.69
N ALA A 472 -72.27 5.05 0.96
CA ALA A 472 -73.57 5.54 1.40
C ALA A 472 -74.22 4.60 2.43
N ALA A 473 -74.72 5.21 3.51
CA ALA A 473 -75.54 4.56 4.53
C ALA A 473 -76.99 4.42 4.04
N MET A 474 -77.60 3.25 4.30
CA MET A 474 -79.05 3.09 4.27
C MET A 474 -79.49 2.40 5.57
N SER A 475 -80.27 3.14 6.35
CA SER A 475 -80.81 2.79 7.66
C SER A 475 -82.12 2.03 7.51
N THR A 476 -82.27 0.91 8.23
CA THR A 476 -83.56 0.48 8.79
C THR A 476 -83.36 -0.08 10.19
N THR A 477 -84.22 0.33 11.11
CA THR A 477 -84.24 -0.02 12.53
C THR A 477 -85.26 -1.14 12.77
N GLY A 478 -84.98 -2.06 13.71
CA GLY A 478 -86.03 -2.93 14.27
C GLY A 478 -85.58 -4.23 14.94
N THR A 479 -85.26 -4.12 16.24
CA THR A 479 -85.55 -5.09 17.32
C THR A 479 -84.67 -6.34 17.50
N THR A 480 -84.23 -6.47 18.75
CA THR A 480 -83.35 -7.47 19.37
C THR A 480 -83.91 -8.89 19.44
N ALA A 481 -83.11 -9.87 19.04
CA ALA A 481 -83.13 -11.22 19.59
C ALA A 481 -81.70 -11.80 19.55
N ALA A 482 -81.19 -12.22 20.71
CA ALA A 482 -79.90 -12.90 20.84
C ALA A 482 -79.99 -14.32 20.25
N VAL A 483 -79.27 -14.56 19.16
CA VAL A 483 -79.05 -15.90 18.58
C VAL A 483 -77.66 -15.90 17.94
N GLY A 484 -76.85 -16.91 18.27
CA GLY A 484 -75.75 -17.49 17.47
C GLY A 484 -74.67 -16.54 16.92
N GLY A 485 -73.41 -16.76 17.32
CA GLY A 485 -72.26 -16.05 16.74
C GLY A 485 -72.30 -16.05 15.22
N ALA A 486 -72.61 -14.89 14.65
CA ALA A 486 -72.53 -14.65 13.22
C ALA A 486 -71.05 -14.63 12.86
N ALA A 487 -70.64 -15.51 11.95
CA ALA A 487 -69.29 -15.48 11.41
C ALA A 487 -69.06 -14.11 10.75
N SER A 488 -68.00 -13.43 11.18
CA SER A 488 -67.55 -12.16 10.62
C SER A 488 -67.44 -12.29 9.09
N PRO A 489 -67.85 -11.27 8.31
CA PRO A 489 -67.72 -11.32 6.86
C PRO A 489 -66.26 -11.57 6.48
N SER A 490 -66.04 -12.53 5.58
CA SER A 490 -64.71 -12.86 5.08
C SER A 490 -64.60 -12.60 3.58
N LEU A 491 -63.43 -12.22 3.14
CA LEU A 491 -63.11 -11.93 1.75
C LEU A 491 -62.16 -13.00 1.23
N GLN A 492 -62.47 -13.56 0.06
CA GLN A 492 -61.58 -14.47 -0.64
C GLN A 492 -60.90 -13.71 -1.79
N ILE A 493 -59.59 -13.49 -1.66
CA ILE A 493 -58.76 -12.81 -2.67
C ILE A 493 -57.98 -13.87 -3.44
N ARG A 494 -58.12 -13.91 -4.77
CA ARG A 494 -57.50 -14.93 -5.63
C ARG A 494 -56.53 -14.29 -6.63
N TYR A 495 -55.31 -14.81 -6.65
CA TYR A 495 -54.29 -14.55 -7.67
C TYR A 495 -54.13 -15.81 -8.51
N GLN A 496 -54.94 -15.92 -9.58
CA GLN A 496 -55.05 -17.17 -10.35
C GLN A 496 -53.73 -17.56 -11.01
N ASP A 497 -53.01 -16.58 -11.57
CA ASP A 497 -51.73 -16.81 -12.25
C ASP A 497 -50.63 -17.29 -11.28
N LEU A 498 -50.69 -16.82 -10.02
CA LEU A 498 -49.78 -17.23 -8.96
C LEU A 498 -50.24 -18.50 -8.24
N LYS A 499 -51.46 -18.97 -8.52
CA LYS A 499 -52.14 -20.05 -7.78
C LYS A 499 -52.19 -19.79 -6.27
N LEU A 500 -52.37 -18.53 -5.87
CA LEU A 500 -52.51 -18.13 -4.48
C LEU A 500 -53.95 -17.69 -4.20
N THR A 501 -54.44 -18.03 -3.02
CA THR A 501 -55.75 -17.59 -2.53
C THR A 501 -55.63 -17.23 -1.07
N PHE A 502 -56.14 -16.07 -0.69
CA PHE A 502 -56.10 -15.55 0.67
C PHE A 502 -57.52 -15.44 1.21
N LEU A 503 -57.76 -15.96 2.41
CA LEU A 503 -58.97 -15.68 3.16
C LEU A 503 -58.67 -14.57 4.16
N VAL A 504 -59.36 -13.45 4.02
CA VAL A 504 -59.20 -12.27 4.86
C VAL A 504 -60.44 -12.14 5.72
N ALA A 505 -60.30 -12.13 7.04
CA ALA A 505 -61.42 -11.90 7.96
C ALA A 505 -61.44 -10.44 8.38
N MET A 506 -62.63 -9.85 8.48
CA MET A 506 -62.80 -8.54 9.11
C MET A 506 -62.75 -8.71 10.63
N ASP A 507 -61.94 -7.90 11.32
CA ASP A 507 -61.88 -7.92 12.77
C ASP A 507 -63.14 -7.27 13.38
N ASP A 508 -63.91 -8.05 14.14
CA ASP A 508 -65.11 -7.59 14.85
C ASP A 508 -64.78 -6.82 16.16
N SER A 509 -63.51 -6.68 16.54
CA SER A 509 -63.08 -6.16 17.85
C SER A 509 -63.20 -4.64 18.05
N GLY A 510 -63.67 -3.90 17.04
CA GLY A 510 -64.12 -2.50 17.20
C GLY A 510 -63.03 -1.45 17.45
N SER A 511 -61.73 -1.77 17.34
CA SER A 511 -60.66 -0.79 17.59
C SER A 511 -59.77 -0.40 16.39
N SER A 512 -59.92 -0.98 15.20
CA SER A 512 -59.30 -0.43 13.97
C SER A 512 -59.87 -0.92 12.64
N GLY A 513 -60.71 -1.98 12.60
CA GLY A 513 -61.48 -2.36 11.41
C GLY A 513 -60.64 -2.82 10.20
N GLU A 514 -59.39 -3.22 10.39
CA GLU A 514 -58.56 -3.70 9.27
C GLU A 514 -58.76 -5.20 9.05
N ALA A 515 -59.26 -5.56 7.87
CA ALA A 515 -59.40 -6.96 7.46
C ALA A 515 -58.01 -7.58 7.28
N SER A 516 -57.74 -8.71 7.95
CA SER A 516 -56.43 -9.38 7.95
C SER A 516 -56.49 -10.80 7.43
N VAL A 517 -55.42 -11.25 6.78
CA VAL A 517 -55.29 -12.62 6.25
C VAL A 517 -55.29 -13.63 7.39
N GLN A 518 -56.23 -14.57 7.36
CA GLN A 518 -56.32 -15.69 8.31
C GLN A 518 -55.86 -17.02 7.69
N GLU A 519 -55.97 -17.14 6.37
CA GLU A 519 -55.63 -18.36 5.65
C GLU A 519 -54.93 -18.04 4.33
N VAL A 520 -53.87 -18.81 4.03
CA VAL A 520 -53.16 -18.78 2.75
C VAL A 520 -53.30 -20.15 2.09
N ARG A 521 -53.89 -20.19 0.90
CA ARG A 521 -54.04 -21.38 0.07
C ARG A 521 -53.12 -21.32 -1.13
N ILE A 522 -52.44 -22.43 -1.40
CA ILE A 522 -51.54 -22.62 -2.53
C ILE A 522 -52.11 -23.74 -3.40
N GLY A 523 -52.42 -23.41 -4.65
CA GLY A 523 -52.96 -24.35 -5.63
C GLY A 523 -51.90 -25.32 -6.14
N ASN A 524 -52.36 -26.39 -6.80
CA ASN A 524 -51.48 -27.45 -7.33
C ASN A 524 -50.41 -26.89 -8.29
N GLY A 525 -49.15 -27.21 -8.03
CA GLY A 525 -48.04 -26.85 -8.91
C GLY A 525 -46.67 -27.06 -8.26
N PRO A 526 -45.59 -26.63 -8.96
CA PRO A 526 -44.22 -26.81 -8.49
C PRO A 526 -43.93 -26.16 -7.14
N VAL A 527 -44.53 -24.99 -6.87
CA VAL A 527 -44.39 -24.27 -5.60
C VAL A 527 -44.95 -25.09 -4.44
N LEU A 528 -46.14 -25.66 -4.60
CA LEU A 528 -46.77 -26.51 -3.60
C LEU A 528 -45.94 -27.77 -3.35
N ALA A 529 -45.47 -28.41 -4.41
CA ALA A 529 -44.63 -29.60 -4.31
C ALA A 529 -43.34 -29.32 -3.53
N ARG A 530 -42.70 -28.16 -3.80
CA ARG A 530 -41.51 -27.72 -3.09
C ARG A 530 -41.79 -27.40 -1.62
N LEU A 531 -42.82 -26.62 -1.33
CA LEU A 531 -43.20 -26.31 0.05
C LEU A 531 -43.48 -27.58 0.85
N TYR A 532 -44.22 -28.53 0.27
CA TYR A 532 -44.47 -29.83 0.90
C TYR A 532 -43.16 -30.57 1.23
N GLN A 533 -42.20 -30.61 0.30
CA GLN A 533 -40.89 -31.22 0.52
C GLN A 533 -40.10 -30.51 1.63
N GLU A 534 -40.02 -29.18 1.59
CA GLU A 534 -39.29 -28.37 2.60
C GLU A 534 -39.89 -28.57 4.00
N MET A 535 -41.22 -28.46 4.14
CA MET A 535 -41.90 -28.63 5.42
C MET A 535 -41.81 -30.06 5.95
N THR A 536 -41.92 -31.07 5.08
CA THR A 536 -41.78 -32.48 5.50
C THR A 536 -40.36 -32.78 5.97
N ALA A 537 -39.34 -32.23 5.30
CA ALA A 537 -37.94 -32.39 5.71
C ALA A 537 -37.69 -31.71 7.07
N LEU A 538 -38.21 -30.49 7.24
CA LEU A 538 -38.07 -29.74 8.49
C LEU A 538 -38.76 -30.44 9.66
N ALA A 539 -39.99 -30.91 9.46
CA ALA A 539 -40.74 -31.68 10.45
C ALA A 539 -39.98 -32.93 10.92
N LYS A 540 -39.34 -33.66 10.00
CA LYS A 540 -38.51 -34.82 10.34
C LYS A 540 -37.31 -34.43 11.18
N SER A 541 -36.61 -33.36 10.81
CA SER A 541 -35.43 -32.89 11.54
C SER A 541 -35.76 -32.38 12.95
N GLU A 542 -36.88 -31.67 13.12
CA GLU A 542 -37.30 -31.16 14.42
C GLU A 542 -37.87 -32.26 15.31
N ALA A 543 -38.61 -33.23 14.75
CA ALA A 543 -39.07 -34.39 15.50
C ALA A 543 -37.91 -35.25 16.04
N GLU A 544 -36.78 -35.31 15.34
CA GLU A 544 -35.55 -35.95 15.81
C GLU A 544 -34.86 -35.14 16.93
N ALA A 545 -34.93 -33.80 16.89
CA ALA A 545 -34.28 -32.92 17.84
C ALA A 545 -35.08 -32.70 19.13
N ASP A 546 -36.40 -32.47 19.02
CA ASP A 546 -37.33 -32.31 20.12
C ASP A 546 -38.75 -32.78 19.71
N PRO A 547 -39.12 -34.04 20.01
CA PRO A 547 -40.38 -34.63 19.57
C PRO A 547 -41.64 -33.99 20.19
N ALA A 548 -41.50 -33.12 21.21
CA ALA A 548 -42.63 -32.39 21.79
C ALA A 548 -42.94 -31.06 21.06
N SER A 549 -42.03 -30.58 20.22
CA SER A 549 -42.12 -29.27 19.56
C SER A 549 -42.94 -29.26 18.27
N VAL A 550 -43.17 -30.44 17.67
CA VAL A 550 -43.87 -30.60 16.38
C VAL A 550 -44.96 -31.65 16.47
N VAL A 551 -46.18 -31.28 16.06
CA VAL A 551 -47.29 -32.24 15.89
C VAL A 551 -47.42 -32.56 14.41
N LEU A 552 -46.95 -33.75 14.01
CA LEU A 552 -47.11 -34.30 12.67
C LEU A 552 -48.26 -35.32 12.67
N ILE A 553 -49.28 -35.06 11.85
CA ILE A 553 -50.41 -35.99 11.65
C ILE A 553 -50.46 -36.35 10.17
N GLU A 554 -50.02 -37.57 9.85
CA GLU A 554 -50.20 -38.16 8.53
C GLU A 554 -51.58 -38.85 8.46
N LEU A 555 -52.47 -38.33 7.60
CA LEU A 555 -53.77 -38.91 7.32
C LEU A 555 -53.78 -39.51 5.90
N PRO A 556 -54.70 -40.44 5.59
CA PRO A 556 -54.74 -41.11 4.29
C PRO A 556 -54.92 -40.19 3.07
N SER A 557 -55.31 -38.93 3.26
CA SER A 557 -55.54 -37.94 2.20
C SER A 557 -54.95 -36.57 2.49
N SER A 558 -54.27 -36.39 3.61
CA SER A 558 -53.69 -35.10 3.97
C SER A 558 -52.60 -35.25 5.03
N THR A 559 -51.62 -34.35 5.02
CA THR A 559 -50.61 -34.25 6.08
C THR A 559 -50.76 -32.90 6.78
N THR A 560 -50.83 -32.91 8.11
CA THR A 560 -50.92 -31.69 8.93
C THR A 560 -49.68 -31.55 9.80
N LEU A 561 -49.15 -30.33 9.87
CA LEU A 561 -47.93 -29.98 10.56
C LEU A 561 -48.11 -28.64 11.27
N THR A 562 -47.83 -28.55 12.57
CA THR A 562 -47.85 -27.27 13.30
C THR A 562 -46.43 -26.85 13.67
N MET A 563 -46.06 -25.63 13.25
CA MET A 563 -44.74 -25.06 13.48
C MET A 563 -44.84 -23.54 13.61
N ASN A 564 -44.13 -22.97 14.59
CA ASN A 564 -44.04 -21.51 14.79
C ASN A 564 -45.41 -20.78 14.84
N GLY A 565 -46.43 -21.39 15.46
CA GLY A 565 -47.78 -20.81 15.56
C GLY A 565 -48.61 -20.85 14.27
N SER A 566 -48.12 -21.53 13.24
CA SER A 566 -48.84 -21.76 11.98
C SER A 566 -49.12 -23.25 11.79
N THR A 567 -50.32 -23.58 11.32
CA THR A 567 -50.68 -24.95 10.96
C THR A 567 -50.72 -25.10 9.45
N TYR A 568 -49.83 -25.93 8.93
CA TYR A 568 -49.72 -26.30 7.53
C TYR A 568 -50.51 -27.58 7.30
N ARG A 569 -51.41 -27.55 6.32
CA ARG A 569 -52.15 -28.72 5.85
C ARG A 569 -51.91 -28.90 4.36
N PHE A 570 -51.49 -30.10 3.97
CA PHE A 570 -51.30 -30.49 2.59
C PHE A 570 -52.31 -31.59 2.24
N ASP A 571 -53.11 -31.39 1.21
CA ASP A 571 -53.98 -32.44 0.66
C ASP A 571 -53.17 -33.28 -0.33
N ILE A 572 -53.28 -34.62 -0.28
CA ILE A 572 -52.42 -35.56 -1.01
C ILE A 572 -53.25 -36.45 -1.95
N ASP A 573 -52.78 -36.64 -3.18
CA ASP A 573 -53.31 -37.66 -4.09
C ASP A 573 -52.93 -39.06 -3.60
N LYS A 574 -53.94 -39.85 -3.21
CA LYS A 574 -53.80 -41.23 -2.72
C LYS A 574 -53.05 -42.17 -3.65
N LYS A 575 -53.03 -41.91 -4.96
CA LYS A 575 -52.37 -42.79 -5.96
C LYS A 575 -50.92 -42.42 -6.21
N GLN A 576 -50.56 -41.14 -6.05
CA GLN A 576 -49.25 -40.62 -6.46
C GLN A 576 -48.40 -40.13 -5.28
N GLY A 577 -48.99 -39.96 -4.09
CA GLY A 577 -48.30 -39.42 -2.91
C GLY A 577 -47.87 -37.96 -3.09
N THR A 578 -48.44 -37.25 -4.05
CA THR A 578 -48.10 -35.86 -4.39
C THR A 578 -49.13 -34.89 -3.81
N PRO A 579 -48.72 -33.70 -3.37
CA PRO A 579 -49.64 -32.71 -2.85
C PRO A 579 -50.49 -32.11 -3.99
N THR A 580 -51.80 -32.03 -3.77
CA THR A 580 -52.78 -31.46 -4.72
C THR A 580 -53.34 -30.12 -4.25
N GLY A 581 -53.23 -29.81 -2.97
CA GLY A 581 -53.54 -28.51 -2.38
C GLY A 581 -52.72 -28.27 -1.12
N GLY A 582 -52.45 -27.00 -0.80
CA GLY A 582 -51.81 -26.60 0.45
C GLY A 582 -52.56 -25.45 1.10
N THR A 583 -52.71 -25.51 2.41
CA THR A 583 -53.37 -24.50 3.23
C THR A 583 -52.53 -24.19 4.45
N ILE A 584 -52.38 -22.92 4.78
CA ILE A 584 -51.72 -22.45 6.00
C ILE A 584 -52.74 -21.61 6.76
N VAL A 585 -52.97 -21.95 8.02
CA VAL A 585 -53.90 -21.24 8.89
C VAL A 585 -53.14 -20.69 10.09
N LEU A 586 -53.50 -19.47 10.51
CA LEU A 586 -53.06 -18.93 11.79
C LEU A 586 -53.81 -19.67 12.90
N SER A 587 -53.10 -20.34 13.80
CA SER A 587 -53.70 -20.89 15.02
C SER A 587 -53.37 -19.97 16.19
N ALA A 588 -54.41 -19.54 16.91
CA ALA A 588 -54.20 -18.99 18.24
C ALA A 588 -53.73 -20.14 19.15
N SER A 589 -52.55 -20.00 19.74
CA SER A 589 -52.06 -20.91 20.76
C SER A 589 -52.94 -20.89 22.01
#